data_AF-A0A925UFH0-F1
#
_entry.id   AF-A0A925UFH0-F1
#
_cell.length_a   1.000
_cell.length_b   1.000
_cell.length_c   1.000
_cell.angle_alpha   90.00
_cell.angle_beta   90.00
_cell.angle_gamma   90.00
#
_symmetry.space_group_name_H-M   'P 1'
#
loop_
_entity.id
_entity.type
_entity.pdbx_description
1 polymer ?
#
loop_
_entity_poly.entity_id
_entity_poly.type
_entity_poly.pdbx_seq_one_letter_code
_entity_poly.pdbx_strand_id
1 'polypeptide(L)'
;DVALDALWRHHADALPGLIFYLAGADPHEGDRLGRLKLTTGGLAERDRRVLAAARERRIPVALSMAGGYGRVVDDTVQVHLGTIRAALDSWRQWNNAVP
;
A
#
# COMPACT_ATOMS: atom_id res chain seq x y z
N ASP A 1 -7.80 7.35 -9.77
CA ASP A 1 -7.75 7.55 -8.30
C ASP A 1 -7.08 8.89 -8.11
N VAL A 2 -7.78 9.92 -7.61
CA VAL A 2 -7.34 11.32 -7.76
C VAL A 2 -5.93 11.56 -7.20
N ALA A 3 -5.55 10.89 -6.11
CA ALA A 3 -4.23 11.04 -5.51
C ALA A 3 -3.14 10.40 -6.37
N LEU A 4 -3.36 9.16 -6.83
CA LEU A 4 -2.41 8.48 -7.74
C LEU A 4 -2.32 9.21 -9.09
N ASP A 5 -3.44 9.70 -9.62
CA ASP A 5 -3.48 10.44 -10.88
C ASP A 5 -2.70 11.76 -10.77
N ALA A 6 -2.75 12.43 -9.62
CA ALA A 6 -1.93 13.61 -9.35
C ALA A 6 -0.43 13.25 -9.23
N LEU A 7 -0.09 12.18 -8.52
CA LEU A 7 1.29 11.71 -8.36
C LEU A 7 1.92 11.38 -9.72
N TRP A 8 1.22 10.66 -10.60
CA TRP A 8 1.76 10.32 -11.92
C TRP A 8 1.87 11.52 -12.85
N ARG A 9 0.95 12.49 -12.77
CA ARG A 9 1.09 13.74 -13.52
C ARG A 9 2.32 14.52 -13.08
N HIS A 10 2.64 14.54 -11.79
CA HIS A 10 3.82 15.22 -11.27
C HIS A 10 5.15 14.58 -11.75
N HIS A 11 5.13 13.28 -12.04
CA HIS A 11 6.29 12.52 -12.50
C HIS A 11 6.19 12.11 -13.99
N ALA A 12 5.40 12.82 -14.79
CA ALA A 12 5.15 12.46 -16.19
C ALA A 12 6.42 12.51 -17.06
N ASP A 13 7.30 13.49 -16.82
CA ASP A 13 8.52 13.68 -17.61
C ASP A 13 9.65 12.72 -17.20
N ALA A 14 9.59 12.19 -15.98
CA ALA A 14 10.57 11.26 -15.45
C ALA A 14 9.97 10.39 -14.34
N LEU A 15 9.75 9.10 -14.64
CA LEU A 15 9.28 8.13 -13.65
C LEU A 15 10.38 7.81 -12.62
N PRO A 16 10.02 7.59 -11.35
CA PRO A 16 10.98 7.17 -10.34
C PRO A 16 11.47 5.74 -10.61
N GLY A 17 12.74 5.47 -10.30
CA GLY A 17 13.31 4.12 -10.41
C GLY A 17 12.96 3.18 -9.26
N LEU A 18 12.43 3.71 -8.15
CA LEU A 18 12.03 2.94 -6.95
C LEU A 18 10.97 3.73 -6.17
N ILE A 19 10.00 3.02 -5.60
CA ILE A 19 9.00 3.59 -4.68
C ILE A 19 9.24 3.03 -3.28
N PHE A 20 9.33 3.93 -2.29
CA PHE A 20 9.23 3.56 -0.88
C PHE A 20 7.78 3.69 -0.44
N TYR A 21 7.11 2.56 -0.24
CA TYR A 21 5.72 2.56 0.20
C TYR A 21 5.63 2.42 1.72
N LEU A 22 5.28 3.52 2.39
CA LEU A 22 5.02 3.55 3.83
C LEU A 22 3.58 3.11 4.11
N ALA A 23 3.40 1.82 4.35
CA ALA A 23 2.09 1.22 4.57
C ALA A 23 1.69 1.30 6.05
N GLY A 24 1.12 2.44 6.44
CA GLY A 24 0.54 2.64 7.78
C GLY A 24 -0.78 1.89 7.96
N ALA A 25 -0.94 1.22 9.08
CA ALA A 25 -2.20 0.67 9.58
C ALA A 25 -3.05 1.71 10.33
N ASP A 26 -2.48 2.87 10.64
CA ASP A 26 -3.14 3.92 11.42
C ASP A 26 -4.43 4.52 10.83
N PRO A 27 -4.74 4.44 9.52
CA PRO A 27 -6.08 4.81 9.04
C PRO A 27 -7.21 3.86 9.50
N HIS A 28 -6.88 2.68 10.05
CA HIS A 28 -7.86 1.67 10.47
C HIS A 28 -8.84 2.21 11.51
N GLU A 29 -10.07 1.72 11.49
CA GLU A 29 -11.12 2.12 12.44
C GLU A 29 -10.83 1.77 13.91
N GLY A 30 -10.00 0.76 14.17
CA GLY A 30 -9.55 0.36 15.50
C GLY A 30 -8.31 1.12 15.99
N ASP A 31 -7.74 2.00 15.16
CA ASP A 31 -6.55 2.77 15.51
C ASP A 31 -6.86 3.87 16.53
N ARG A 32 -5.93 4.08 17.47
CA ARG A 32 -6.08 5.09 18.52
C ARG A 32 -5.70 6.50 18.07
N LEU A 33 -4.75 6.64 17.15
CA LEU A 33 -4.19 7.91 16.71
C LEU A 33 -4.77 8.39 15.38
N GLY A 34 -5.07 7.46 14.48
CA GLY A 34 -5.71 7.79 13.20
C GLY A 34 -7.18 8.15 13.33
N ARG A 35 -7.69 8.85 12.30
CA ARG A 35 -9.05 9.43 12.30
C ARG A 35 -9.84 9.15 11.02
N LEU A 36 -9.34 8.27 10.16
CA LEU A 36 -9.91 8.00 8.84
C LEU A 36 -11.00 6.92 8.85
N LYS A 37 -11.05 6.07 9.90
CA LYS A 37 -12.04 5.01 10.07
C LYS A 37 -12.16 4.09 8.85
N LEU A 38 -11.02 3.71 8.27
CA LEU A 38 -11.02 2.72 7.19
C LEU A 38 -11.23 1.33 7.77
N THR A 39 -12.08 0.55 7.12
CA THR A 39 -12.22 -0.87 7.43
C THR A 39 -10.96 -1.63 7.01
N THR A 40 -10.78 -2.85 7.52
CA THR A 40 -9.70 -3.75 7.07
C THR A 40 -9.74 -3.97 5.55
N GLY A 41 -10.94 -4.10 4.97
CA GLY A 41 -11.12 -4.19 3.52
C GLY A 41 -10.73 -2.91 2.78
N GLY A 42 -10.99 -1.73 3.36
CA GLY A 42 -10.56 -0.45 2.81
C GLY A 42 -9.04 -0.31 2.76
N LEU A 43 -8.34 -0.76 3.81
CA LEU A 43 -6.87 -0.79 3.82
C LEU A 43 -6.29 -1.80 2.81
N ALA A 44 -6.88 -2.99 2.70
CA ALA A 44 -6.47 -3.96 1.69
C ALA A 44 -6.65 -3.40 0.26
N GLU A 45 -7.75 -2.70 0.00
CA GLU A 45 -8.01 -2.06 -1.29
C GLU A 45 -7.02 -0.92 -1.58
N ARG A 46 -6.65 -0.13 -0.57
CA ARG A 46 -5.58 0.88 -0.68
C ARG A 46 -4.27 0.22 -1.13
N ASP A 47 -3.84 -0.82 -0.43
CA ASP A 47 -2.58 -1.50 -0.71
C ASP A 47 -2.59 -2.08 -2.13
N ARG A 48 -3.71 -2.71 -2.54
CA ARG A 48 -3.90 -3.23 -3.90
C ARG A 48 -3.75 -2.14 -4.95
N ARG A 49 -4.38 -0.98 -4.77
CA ARG A 49 -4.32 0.14 -5.74
C ARG A 49 -2.91 0.70 -5.88
N VAL A 50 -2.22 0.94 -4.77
CA VAL A 50 -0.85 1.47 -4.79
C VAL A 50 0.10 0.49 -5.48
N LEU A 51 0.05 -0.79 -5.08
CA LEU A 51 0.93 -1.81 -5.63
C LEU A 51 0.63 -2.10 -7.11
N ALA A 52 -0.64 -2.07 -7.52
CA ALA A 52 -1.01 -2.20 -8.94
C ALA A 52 -0.49 -1.02 -9.77
N ALA A 53 -0.68 0.22 -9.31
CA ALA A 53 -0.23 1.41 -10.03
C ALA A 53 1.30 1.43 -10.25
N ALA A 54 2.07 0.97 -9.26
CA ALA A 54 3.52 0.81 -9.38
C ALA A 54 3.90 -0.33 -10.35
N ARG A 55 3.24 -1.49 -10.23
CA ARG A 55 3.50 -2.66 -11.08
C ARG A 55 3.19 -2.39 -12.56
N GLU A 56 2.07 -1.72 -12.85
CA GLU A 56 1.67 -1.31 -14.21
C GLU A 56 2.74 -0.47 -14.92
N ARG A 57 3.49 0.33 -14.16
CA ARG A 57 4.57 1.19 -14.68
C ARG A 57 5.94 0.53 -14.61
N ARG A 58 6.01 -0.73 -14.18
CA ARG A 58 7.25 -1.47 -13.96
C ARG A 58 8.23 -0.72 -13.04
N ILE A 59 7.71 -0.17 -11.94
CA ILE A 59 8.52 0.46 -10.90
C ILE A 59 8.60 -0.48 -9.68
N PRO A 60 9.80 -0.89 -9.23
CA PRO A 60 9.94 -1.71 -8.03
C PRO A 60 9.49 -0.95 -6.77
N VAL A 61 9.01 -1.69 -5.78
CA VAL A 61 8.51 -1.14 -4.52
C VAL A 61 9.29 -1.74 -3.35
N ALA A 62 9.90 -0.88 -2.53
CA ALA A 62 10.36 -1.21 -1.20
C ALA A 62 9.22 -0.90 -0.21
N LEU A 63 8.64 -1.93 0.40
CA LEU A 63 7.58 -1.76 1.37
C LEU A 63 8.15 -1.60 2.78
N SER A 64 7.64 -0.61 3.51
CA SER A 64 7.88 -0.45 4.94
C SER A 64 6.54 -0.43 5.68
N MET A 65 6.39 -1.28 6.69
CA MET A 65 5.28 -1.15 7.63
C MET A 65 5.47 0.14 8.42
N ALA A 66 4.42 0.95 8.52
CA ALA A 66 4.47 2.23 9.23
C ALA A 66 3.52 2.20 10.44
N GLY A 67 2.88 3.33 10.76
CA GLY A 67 2.03 3.48 11.94
C GLY A 67 0.99 2.37 12.12
N GLY A 68 0.47 2.22 13.33
CA GLY A 68 -0.37 1.10 13.73
C GLY A 68 -0.40 1.06 15.25
N TYR A 69 -1.39 1.75 15.81
CA TYR A 69 -1.54 2.03 17.23
C TYR A 69 -2.90 1.55 17.71
N GLY A 70 -3.36 0.42 17.15
CA GLY A 70 -4.64 -0.19 17.47
C GLY A 70 -4.79 -0.47 18.94
N ARG A 71 -6.03 -0.37 19.44
CA ARG A 71 -6.35 -0.72 20.83
C ARG A 71 -6.14 -2.20 21.11
N VAL A 72 -6.34 -3.02 20.08
CA VAL A 72 -6.12 -4.47 20.08
C VAL A 72 -4.94 -4.76 19.16
N VAL A 73 -3.92 -5.41 19.71
CA VAL A 73 -2.70 -5.73 18.96
C VAL A 73 -2.99 -6.69 17.81
N ASP A 74 -3.85 -7.68 18.04
CA ASP A 74 -4.21 -8.68 17.02
C ASP A 74 -4.80 -8.03 15.76
N ASP A 75 -5.67 -7.03 15.92
CA ASP A 75 -6.25 -6.29 14.79
C ASP A 75 -5.16 -5.56 14.00
N THR A 76 -4.22 -4.92 14.69
CA THR A 76 -3.09 -4.22 14.07
C THR A 76 -2.19 -5.20 13.30
N VAL A 77 -1.92 -6.37 13.89
CA VAL A 77 -1.17 -7.44 13.23
C VAL A 77 -1.90 -7.96 12.00
N GLN A 78 -3.23 -8.15 12.07
CA GLN A 78 -4.01 -8.58 10.91
C GLN A 78 -3.97 -7.57 9.76
N VAL A 79 -4.03 -6.27 10.06
CA VAL A 79 -3.89 -5.21 9.05
C VAL A 79 -2.52 -5.28 8.37
N HIS A 80 -1.43 -5.29 9.14
CA HIS A 80 -0.08 -5.39 8.57
C HIS A 80 0.14 -6.68 7.78
N LEU A 81 -0.38 -7.82 8.27
CA LEU A 81 -0.31 -9.08 7.54
C LEU A 81 -1.07 -9.02 6.20
N GLY A 82 -2.21 -8.30 6.17
CA GLY A 82 -2.94 -8.00 4.94
C GLY A 82 -2.07 -7.25 3.92
N THR A 83 -1.36 -6.21 4.36
CA THR A 83 -0.42 -5.46 3.53
C THR A 83 0.72 -6.35 2.98
N ILE A 84 1.33 -7.17 3.83
CA ILE A 84 2.42 -8.08 3.41
C ILE A 84 1.92 -9.08 2.37
N ARG A 85 0.71 -9.64 2.57
CA ARG A 85 0.08 -10.56 1.61
C ARG A 85 -0.16 -9.86 0.26
N ALA A 86 -0.70 -8.65 0.26
CA ALA A 86 -0.91 -7.88 -0.97
C ALA A 86 0.41 -7.59 -1.71
N ALA A 87 1.48 -7.28 -0.98
CA ALA A 87 2.82 -7.08 -1.55
C ALA A 87 3.38 -8.36 -2.16
N LEU A 88 3.25 -9.49 -1.47
CA LEU A 88 3.67 -10.80 -1.97
C LEU A 88 2.91 -11.17 -3.25
N ASP A 89 1.60 -10.94 -3.30
CA ASP A 89 0.79 -11.21 -4.49
C ASP A 89 1.16 -10.30 -5.66
N SER A 90 1.44 -9.02 -5.39
CA SER A 90 1.95 -8.11 -6.42
C SER A 90 3.33 -8.54 -6.94
N TRP A 91 4.23 -9.00 -6.06
CA TRP A 91 5.55 -9.51 -6.43
C TRP A 91 5.46 -10.79 -7.29
N ARG A 92 4.56 -11.71 -6.93
CA ARG A 92 4.29 -12.90 -7.76
C ARG A 92 3.81 -12.50 -9.16
N GLN A 93 2.87 -11.57 -9.25
CA GLN A 93 2.39 -11.04 -10.53
C GLN A 93 3.50 -10.35 -11.32
N TRP A 94 4.38 -9.61 -10.64
CA TRP A 94 5.53 -8.95 -11.26
C TRP A 94 6.48 -9.94 -11.94
N ASN A 95 6.78 -11.07 -11.28
CA ASN A 95 7.69 -12.09 -11.79
C ASN A 95 7.08 -12.97 -12.88
N ASN A 96 5.75 -13.13 -12.86
CA ASN A 96 5.03 -13.92 -13.85
C ASN A 96 4.65 -13.11 -15.09
N ALA A 97 4.79 -11.78 -15.06
CA ALA A 97 4.61 -10.93 -16.23
C ALA A 97 5.81 -11.13 -17.17
N VAL A 98 5.53 -11.53 -18.42
CA VAL A 98 6.53 -11.55 -19.50
C VAL A 98 7.05 -10.11 -19.68
N PRO A 99 8.38 -9.89 -19.73
CA PRO A 99 8.96 -8.56 -19.88
C PRO A 99 8.43 -7.77 -21.08
#